data_AF-A0A2K8NQN0-F1
#
_entry.id   AF-A0A2K8NQN0-F1
#
_cell.length_a   1.000
_cell.length_b   1.000
_cell.length_c   1.000
_cell.angle_alpha   90.00
_cell.angle_beta   90.00
_cell.angle_gamma   90.00
#
_symmetry.space_group_name_H-M   'P 1'
#
loop_
_entity.id
_entity.type
_entity.pdbx_description
1 polymer ?
#
loop_
_entity_poly.entity_id
_entity_poly.type
_entity_poly.pdbx_seq_one_letter_code
_entity_poly.pdbx_strand_id
1 'polypeptide(L)'
;MTKLLLLLSTTLAPLQGTPLLIDIIQTQKNDLNWEAMENGNVGLVKQDLPYYHLPATVKSILTAFDVNLTQNEIYKSLRQITGTPDDIEGVIIKDQEISTYINEFVSKDFGTFNLGEGFGIMRDEIIAFNKSIEESITKGYPLILTNQSHSFVISGIAINEKNPWLTIVTGMNPEKGKMVDVTCQRLTWFNRENTYLIGEQEAIKNNVSVKSSEVVLEPKVVEMNNLEDGLNVKAFEIEINLTEITSLQNISKIKQGLSAFELPNFHTQIAKIDGNYEEKTGLVLNTAELPDIDVQHWQGEVKSILEFEDKTAKEKIKTWAKSRMIIDQDFLGDLNLTIQIFAGADAGKNNEMNTGSQRLTGKVNFNSGEIFKLNRY
;
A
#
# COMPACT_ATOMS: atom_id res chain seq x y z
N MET A 1 -0.01 60.60 -11.98
CA MET A 1 -0.79 59.56 -12.68
C MET A 1 0.10 58.32 -12.76
N THR A 2 -0.18 57.12 -12.27
CA THR A 2 -1.21 56.54 -11.40
C THR A 2 -0.57 55.25 -10.89
N LYS A 3 -0.59 55.01 -9.57
CA LYS A 3 -0.16 53.74 -8.95
C LYS A 3 -1.18 52.65 -9.31
N LEU A 4 -0.73 51.44 -9.62
CA LEU A 4 -1.59 50.26 -9.60
C LEU A 4 -1.01 49.25 -8.60
N LEU A 5 -1.52 49.30 -7.37
CA LEU A 5 -1.55 48.17 -6.46
C LEU A 5 -2.59 47.18 -7.01
N LEU A 6 -2.23 45.92 -7.21
CA LEU A 6 -3.20 44.84 -7.27
C LEU A 6 -3.12 44.04 -5.98
N LEU A 7 -4.02 44.36 -5.05
CA LEU A 7 -4.41 43.49 -3.95
C LEU A 7 -5.27 42.37 -4.55
N LEU A 8 -4.75 41.13 -4.55
CA LEU A 8 -5.57 39.94 -4.70
C LEU A 8 -5.75 39.31 -3.32
N SER A 9 -6.78 39.80 -2.61
CA SER A 9 -7.39 39.10 -1.48
C SER A 9 -8.16 37.90 -2.03
N THR A 10 -7.65 36.68 -1.84
CA THR A 10 -8.48 35.48 -1.87
C THR A 10 -8.71 35.06 -0.43
N THR A 11 -9.95 35.28 -0.02
CA THR A 11 -10.54 34.82 1.23
C THR A 11 -10.45 33.31 1.32
N LEU A 12 -9.75 32.82 2.35
CA LEU A 12 -9.94 31.50 2.93
C LEU A 12 -11.43 31.35 3.31
N ALA A 13 -12.15 30.48 2.62
CA ALA A 13 -13.44 30.00 3.09
C ALA A 13 -13.20 29.07 4.29
N PRO A 14 -13.84 29.28 5.45
CA PRO A 14 -13.77 28.32 6.55
C PRO A 14 -14.56 27.07 6.15
N LEU A 15 -13.88 25.92 6.12
CA LEU A 15 -14.51 24.60 6.18
C LEU A 15 -15.29 24.52 7.51
N GLN A 16 -16.56 24.90 7.48
CA GLN A 16 -17.51 24.56 8.53
C GLN A 16 -17.61 23.05 8.57
N GLY A 17 -17.33 22.48 9.75
CA GLY A 17 -17.36 21.05 9.99
C GLY A 17 -18.70 20.46 9.57
N THR A 18 -18.63 19.43 8.73
CA THR A 18 -19.79 18.62 8.37
C THR A 18 -20.29 17.86 9.61
N PRO A 19 -21.54 18.06 10.04
CA PRO A 19 -22.14 17.33 11.17
C PRO A 19 -22.26 15.82 10.91
N LEU A 20 -22.23 15.42 9.64
CA LEU A 20 -22.44 14.05 9.17
C LEU A 20 -21.37 13.04 9.62
N LEU A 21 -20.17 13.49 10.03
CA LEU A 21 -19.06 12.58 10.36
C LEU A 21 -19.00 12.16 11.84
N ILE A 22 -19.58 12.95 12.75
CA ILE A 22 -19.63 12.63 14.19
C ILE A 22 -20.65 11.51 14.42
N ASP A 23 -21.76 11.54 13.68
CA ASP A 23 -22.82 10.53 13.78
C ASP A 23 -22.35 9.15 13.31
N ILE A 24 -21.46 9.04 12.31
CA ILE A 24 -20.98 7.74 11.82
C ILE A 24 -20.11 7.03 12.89
N ILE A 25 -19.22 7.77 13.56
CA ILE A 25 -18.33 7.19 14.60
C ILE A 25 -19.15 6.80 15.84
N GLN A 26 -20.15 7.62 16.23
CA GLN A 26 -21.04 7.29 17.35
C GLN A 26 -21.99 6.11 17.03
N THR A 27 -22.48 6.01 15.79
CA THR A 27 -23.33 4.89 15.36
C THR A 27 -22.52 3.59 15.31
N GLN A 28 -21.28 3.63 14.79
CA GLN A 28 -20.39 2.45 14.76
C GLN A 28 -19.99 1.96 16.15
N LYS A 29 -19.81 2.87 17.13
CA LYS A 29 -19.57 2.50 18.53
C LYS A 29 -20.74 1.75 19.19
N ASN A 30 -21.97 1.93 18.69
CA ASN A 30 -23.16 1.30 19.27
C ASN A 30 -23.51 -0.06 18.64
N ASP A 31 -23.16 -0.30 17.38
CA ASP A 31 -23.49 -1.54 16.65
C ASP A 31 -22.51 -2.69 16.90
N LEU A 32 -21.36 -2.39 17.51
CA LEU A 32 -20.32 -3.36 17.82
C LEU A 32 -19.95 -3.11 19.30
N ASN A 33 -20.24 -4.07 20.19
CA ASN A 33 -19.83 -4.02 21.61
C ASN A 33 -18.31 -3.82 21.71
N TRP A 34 -17.85 -2.57 21.74
CA TRP A 34 -16.45 -2.18 21.69
C TRP A 34 -16.02 -1.62 23.04
N GLU A 35 -15.05 -2.26 23.69
CA GLU A 35 -14.28 -1.65 24.76
C GLU A 35 -12.92 -1.23 24.20
N ALA A 36 -12.64 0.07 24.16
CA ALA A 36 -11.35 0.59 23.73
C ALA A 36 -10.30 0.30 24.80
N MET A 37 -9.13 -0.21 24.39
CA MET A 37 -7.97 -0.25 25.28
C MET A 37 -7.35 1.15 25.29
N GLU A 38 -7.42 1.84 26.42
CA GLU A 38 -6.88 3.19 26.59
C GLU A 38 -5.76 3.20 27.65
N ASN A 39 -4.67 3.91 27.35
CA ASN A 39 -3.70 4.34 28.33
C ASN A 39 -3.88 5.83 28.61
N GLY A 40 -4.55 6.16 29.71
CA GLY A 40 -4.99 7.51 30.07
C GLY A 40 -3.89 8.50 30.49
N ASN A 41 -2.61 8.17 30.31
CA ASN A 41 -1.51 8.94 30.87
C ASN A 41 -0.92 9.99 29.91
N VAL A 42 -1.35 10.08 28.64
CA VAL A 42 -0.76 11.05 27.70
C VAL A 42 -1.15 12.50 28.02
N GLY A 43 -0.17 13.41 27.95
CA GLY A 43 -0.41 14.84 28.20
C GLY A 43 -1.22 15.49 27.09
N LEU A 44 -2.22 16.31 27.42
CA LEU A 44 -2.97 17.09 26.44
C LEU A 44 -2.20 18.36 26.09
N VAL A 45 -1.43 18.31 25.00
CA VAL A 45 -0.50 19.38 24.60
C VAL A 45 -0.94 19.98 23.28
N LYS A 46 -1.32 21.26 23.29
CA LYS A 46 -1.50 22.05 22.06
C LYS A 46 -0.14 22.55 21.58
N GLN A 47 0.15 22.43 20.29
CA GLN A 47 1.38 22.95 19.71
C GLN A 47 1.43 24.49 19.82
N ASP A 48 2.56 25.01 20.29
CA ASP A 48 2.73 26.46 20.49
C ASP A 48 2.90 27.20 19.16
N LEU A 49 3.51 26.54 18.17
CA LEU A 49 3.76 27.05 16.81
C LEU A 49 3.33 26.02 15.75
N PRO A 50 3.06 26.44 14.50
CA PRO A 50 2.62 25.53 13.44
C PRO A 50 3.56 24.34 13.20
N TYR A 51 4.87 24.54 13.31
CA TYR A 51 5.92 23.53 13.12
C TYR A 51 6.34 22.82 14.41
N TYR A 52 5.58 22.98 15.51
CA TYR A 52 5.82 22.29 16.80
C TYR A 52 5.03 20.99 16.94
N HIS A 53 4.46 20.44 15.88
CA HIS A 53 3.69 19.18 15.93
C HIS A 53 4.49 18.02 16.57
N LEU A 54 5.75 17.80 16.16
CA LEU A 54 6.60 16.76 16.75
C LEU A 54 7.00 17.08 18.20
N PRO A 55 7.55 18.28 18.54
CA PRO A 55 7.80 18.65 19.93
C PRO A 55 6.59 18.52 20.86
N ALA A 56 5.39 18.87 20.40
CA ALA A 56 4.15 18.75 21.17
C ALA A 56 3.79 17.29 21.46
N THR A 57 3.95 16.40 20.48
CA THR A 57 3.71 14.96 20.67
C THR A 57 4.74 14.30 21.57
N VAL A 58 6.03 14.66 21.44
CA VAL A 58 7.08 14.21 22.37
C VAL A 58 6.78 14.70 23.79
N LYS A 59 6.42 15.98 23.98
CA LYS A 59 6.02 16.51 25.29
C LYS A 59 4.85 15.74 25.90
N SER A 60 3.85 15.39 25.08
CA SER A 60 2.68 14.63 25.51
C SER A 60 3.06 13.24 26.02
N ILE A 61 3.96 12.54 25.33
CA ILE A 61 4.52 11.27 25.80
C ILE A 61 5.32 11.46 27.08
N LEU A 62 6.24 12.43 27.14
CA LEU A 62 7.07 12.69 28.31
C LEU A 62 6.23 13.02 29.56
N THR A 63 5.12 13.74 29.38
CA THR A 63 4.16 14.01 30.47
C THR A 63 3.57 12.71 31.05
N ALA A 64 3.38 11.67 30.24
CA ALA A 64 2.92 10.36 30.69
C ALA A 64 3.93 9.63 31.59
N PHE A 65 5.17 10.09 31.60
CA PHE A 65 6.27 9.58 32.41
C PHE A 65 6.78 10.61 33.42
N ASP A 66 5.93 11.57 33.80
CA ASP A 66 6.23 12.62 34.79
C ASP A 66 7.43 13.53 34.44
N VAL A 67 7.77 13.63 33.15
CA VAL A 67 8.85 14.48 32.64
C VAL A 67 8.26 15.79 32.13
N ASN A 68 8.66 16.90 32.77
CA ASN A 68 8.13 18.23 32.46
C ASN A 68 9.16 19.09 31.72
N LEU A 69 9.14 19.03 30.39
CA LEU A 69 9.92 19.90 29.51
C LEU A 69 8.99 20.84 28.72
N THR A 70 9.48 22.02 28.36
CA THR A 70 8.77 22.92 27.44
C THR A 70 8.91 22.46 26.00
N GLN A 71 7.95 22.81 25.14
CA GLN A 71 8.02 22.46 23.70
C GLN A 71 9.25 23.08 23.03
N ASN A 72 9.66 24.28 23.46
CA ASN A 72 10.84 24.96 22.94
C ASN A 72 12.16 24.28 23.34
N GLU A 73 12.26 23.75 24.56
CA GLU A 73 13.42 22.94 24.98
C GLU A 73 13.52 21.67 24.14
N ILE A 74 12.40 20.93 24.01
CA ILE A 74 12.32 19.73 23.17
C ILE A 74 12.67 20.07 21.73
N TYR A 75 12.09 21.13 21.16
CA TYR A 75 12.36 21.57 19.79
C TYR A 75 13.85 21.84 19.54
N LYS A 76 14.52 22.58 20.44
CA LYS A 76 15.95 22.87 20.32
C LYS A 76 16.80 21.60 20.40
N SER A 77 16.51 20.73 21.36
CA SER A 77 17.21 19.45 21.51
C SER A 77 17.01 18.57 20.28
N LEU A 78 15.78 18.40 19.81
CA LEU A 78 15.46 17.60 18.63
C LEU A 78 16.16 18.12 17.37
N ARG A 79 16.19 19.44 17.14
CA ARG A 79 16.92 20.01 16.00
C ARG A 79 18.42 19.78 16.07
N GLN A 80 18.99 19.88 17.28
CA GLN A 80 20.41 19.65 17.50
C GLN A 80 20.78 18.19 17.21
N ILE A 81 20.02 17.22 17.73
CA ILE A 81 20.33 15.78 17.53
C ILE A 81 20.09 15.34 16.09
N THR A 82 19.05 15.86 15.41
CA THR A 82 18.77 15.51 14.01
C THR A 82 19.62 16.31 13.04
N GLY A 83 20.37 17.33 13.51
CA GLY A 83 21.13 18.23 12.68
C GLY A 83 20.25 18.99 11.69
N THR A 84 19.07 19.44 12.13
CA THR A 84 18.14 20.21 11.29
C THR A 84 18.73 21.60 10.99
N PRO A 85 18.97 21.94 9.71
CA PRO A 85 19.48 23.24 9.29
C PRO A 85 18.62 24.43 9.73
N ASP A 86 19.25 25.56 10.06
CA ASP A 86 18.58 26.77 10.58
C ASP A 86 17.55 27.38 9.62
N ASP A 87 17.65 27.13 8.32
CA ASP A 87 16.75 27.60 7.27
C ASP A 87 15.50 26.73 7.07
N ILE A 88 15.44 25.57 7.73
CA ILE A 88 14.27 24.66 7.69
C ILE A 88 13.44 24.89 8.95
N GLU A 89 12.13 25.15 8.80
CA GLU A 89 11.20 25.20 9.92
C GLU A 89 10.87 23.77 10.40
N GLY A 90 10.71 23.57 11.72
CA GLY A 90 10.40 22.26 12.29
C GLY A 90 11.63 21.41 12.64
N VAL A 91 11.46 20.09 12.60
CA VAL A 91 12.48 19.08 12.91
C VAL A 91 12.50 18.07 11.77
N ILE A 92 13.65 17.87 11.13
CA ILE A 92 13.82 16.77 10.17
C ILE A 92 13.83 15.47 10.96
N ILE A 93 12.87 14.60 10.67
CA ILE A 93 12.80 13.26 11.22
C ILE A 93 13.86 12.39 10.56
N LYS A 94 14.72 11.77 11.37
CA LYS A 94 15.73 10.80 10.97
C LYS A 94 15.57 9.52 11.79
N ASP A 95 16.13 8.44 11.27
CA ASP A 95 16.04 7.13 11.90
C ASP A 95 16.84 7.13 13.22
N GLN A 96 16.16 6.76 14.30
CA GLN A 96 16.72 6.45 15.63
C GLN A 96 17.04 7.63 16.58
N GLU A 97 17.31 8.86 16.13
CA GLU A 97 17.71 9.94 17.08
C GLU A 97 16.56 10.38 18.00
N ILE A 98 15.32 10.43 17.49
CA ILE A 98 14.16 10.89 18.28
C ILE A 98 13.79 9.89 19.38
N SER A 99 13.82 8.59 19.08
CA SER A 99 13.56 7.55 20.08
C SER A 99 14.66 7.51 21.14
N THR A 100 15.92 7.69 20.74
CA THR A 100 17.06 7.83 21.67
C THR A 100 16.83 8.98 22.64
N TYR A 101 16.41 10.15 22.14
CA TYR A 101 16.09 11.30 22.98
C TYR A 101 14.95 10.99 23.97
N ILE A 102 13.88 10.33 23.54
CA ILE A 102 12.79 9.92 24.45
C ILE A 102 13.34 9.00 25.56
N ASN A 103 14.14 8.01 25.20
CA ASN A 103 14.72 7.01 26.10
C ASN A 103 15.68 7.61 27.15
N GLU A 104 16.22 8.82 26.95
CA GLU A 104 17.00 9.52 27.99
C GLU A 104 16.15 9.90 29.21
N PHE A 105 14.84 10.08 29.01
CA PHE A 105 13.93 10.55 30.05
C PHE A 105 13.01 9.45 30.58
N VAL A 106 12.87 8.35 29.84
CA VAL A 106 11.99 7.24 30.20
C VAL A 106 12.81 5.96 30.32
N SER A 107 12.61 5.16 31.36
CA SER A 107 13.32 3.86 31.52
C SER A 107 12.77 2.78 30.59
N LYS A 108 12.54 3.12 29.33
CA LYS A 108 11.79 2.35 28.34
C LYS A 108 12.56 2.30 27.02
N ASP A 109 12.26 1.32 26.18
CA ASP A 109 12.97 1.06 24.92
C ASP A 109 12.11 1.48 23.72
N PHE A 110 12.04 2.78 23.46
CA PHE A 110 11.41 3.28 22.24
C PHE A 110 12.33 3.05 21.05
N GLY A 111 11.75 2.71 19.90
CA GLY A 111 12.39 2.72 18.59
C GLY A 111 11.67 3.65 17.62
N THR A 112 12.38 4.11 16.59
CA THR A 112 11.82 4.87 15.46
C THR A 112 11.78 3.96 14.23
N PHE A 113 10.61 3.81 13.62
CA PHE A 113 10.40 2.91 12.49
C PHE A 113 9.83 3.65 11.31
N ASN A 114 10.53 3.62 10.19
CA ASN A 114 10.08 4.18 8.94
C ASN A 114 9.06 3.22 8.29
N LEU A 115 7.80 3.66 8.21
CA LEU A 115 6.74 2.94 7.52
C LEU A 115 6.82 3.12 6.00
N GLY A 116 7.55 4.13 5.52
CA GLY A 116 7.75 4.45 4.12
C GLY A 116 6.62 5.27 3.49
N GLU A 117 6.91 5.84 2.33
CA GLU A 117 5.94 6.51 1.47
C GLU A 117 4.88 5.52 0.96
N GLY A 118 3.60 5.90 0.94
CA GLY A 118 2.56 4.96 0.54
C GLY A 118 1.99 4.14 1.70
N PHE A 119 2.41 4.36 2.96
CA PHE A 119 1.90 3.62 4.12
C PHE A 119 0.38 3.77 4.33
N GLY A 120 -0.27 2.65 4.63
CA GLY A 120 -1.68 2.56 4.98
C GLY A 120 -2.58 2.25 3.79
N ILE A 121 -2.01 1.85 2.65
CA ILE A 121 -2.79 1.45 1.47
C ILE A 121 -2.97 -0.06 1.35
N MET A 122 -2.37 -0.90 2.19
CA MET A 122 -2.51 -2.36 2.10
C MET A 122 -3.18 -2.93 3.34
N ARG A 123 -4.01 -3.96 3.17
CA ARG A 123 -4.74 -4.60 4.27
C ARG A 123 -3.78 -5.14 5.32
N ASP A 124 -2.79 -5.93 4.90
CA ASP A 124 -1.87 -6.59 5.84
C ASP A 124 -0.96 -5.59 6.54
N GLU A 125 -0.64 -4.49 5.87
CA GLU A 125 0.07 -3.36 6.46
C GLU A 125 -0.75 -2.71 7.58
N ILE A 126 -2.05 -2.49 7.38
CA ILE A 126 -2.95 -1.98 8.42
C ILE A 126 -3.15 -2.98 9.56
N ILE A 127 -3.27 -4.28 9.27
CA ILE A 127 -3.37 -5.33 10.29
C ILE A 127 -2.13 -5.32 11.17
N ALA A 128 -0.95 -5.31 10.57
CA ALA A 128 0.31 -5.33 11.30
C ALA A 128 0.54 -4.02 12.07
N PHE A 129 0.13 -2.88 11.51
CA PHE A 129 0.12 -1.60 12.22
C PHE A 129 -0.81 -1.61 13.45
N ASN A 130 -2.04 -2.11 13.31
CA ASN A 130 -3.00 -2.21 14.42
C ASN A 130 -2.44 -3.08 15.55
N LYS A 131 -1.82 -4.21 15.20
CA LYS A 131 -1.16 -5.10 16.16
C LYS A 131 0.02 -4.42 16.87
N SER A 132 0.81 -3.63 16.15
CA SER A 132 1.91 -2.83 16.73
C SER A 132 1.40 -1.85 17.80
N ILE A 133 0.26 -1.20 17.52
CA ILE A 133 -0.38 -0.29 18.47
C ILE A 133 -0.89 -1.07 19.68
N GLU A 134 -1.68 -2.12 19.45
CA GLU A 134 -2.26 -2.94 20.53
C GLU A 134 -1.19 -3.47 21.48
N GLU A 135 -0.11 -4.07 20.95
CA GLU A 135 0.99 -4.59 21.76
C GLU A 135 1.69 -3.49 22.56
N SER A 136 1.92 -2.32 21.95
CA SER A 136 2.53 -1.17 22.63
C SER A 136 1.64 -0.64 23.75
N ILE A 137 0.34 -0.42 23.47
CA ILE A 137 -0.62 0.10 24.45
C ILE A 137 -0.83 -0.88 25.61
N THR A 138 -0.90 -2.19 25.33
CA THR A 138 -1.02 -3.25 26.36
C THR A 138 0.14 -3.23 27.34
N LYS A 139 1.34 -2.92 26.86
CA LYS A 139 2.54 -2.77 27.70
C LYS A 139 2.64 -1.39 28.38
N GLY A 140 1.67 -0.49 28.16
CA GLY A 140 1.63 0.86 28.72
C GLY A 140 2.46 1.88 27.95
N TYR A 141 2.73 1.66 26.66
CA TYR A 141 3.54 2.54 25.82
C TYR A 141 2.68 3.26 24.77
N PRO A 142 2.38 4.56 24.95
CA PRO A 142 1.81 5.35 23.87
C PRO A 142 2.82 5.51 22.72
N LEU A 143 2.33 5.73 21.51
CA LEU A 143 3.14 5.84 20.30
C LEU A 143 3.01 7.24 19.69
N ILE A 144 3.97 7.65 18.86
CA ILE A 144 3.85 8.81 17.98
C ILE A 144 3.79 8.31 16.54
N LEU A 145 2.74 8.68 15.82
CA LEU A 145 2.70 8.61 14.37
C LEU A 145 3.05 10.00 13.83
N THR A 146 4.07 10.10 12.98
CA THR A 146 4.55 11.40 12.49
C THR A 146 5.09 11.33 11.08
N ASN A 147 4.94 12.44 10.34
CA ASN A 147 5.67 12.72 9.11
C ASN A 147 6.25 14.15 9.20
N GLN A 148 6.73 14.73 8.09
CA GLN A 148 7.35 16.06 8.15
C GLN A 148 6.33 17.18 8.42
N SER A 149 5.06 16.95 8.08
CA SER A 149 4.00 17.96 8.17
C SER A 149 3.12 17.83 9.42
N HIS A 150 3.00 16.64 9.99
CA HIS A 150 2.01 16.31 11.01
C HIS A 150 2.56 15.29 12.02
N SER A 151 2.01 15.33 13.24
CA SER A 151 2.25 14.33 14.28
C SER A 151 0.98 14.04 15.07
N PHE A 152 0.87 12.84 15.61
CA PHE A 152 -0.25 12.38 16.42
C PHE A 152 0.24 11.41 17.50
N VAL A 153 -0.21 11.57 18.74
CA VAL A 153 0.08 10.58 19.80
C VAL A 153 -1.04 9.56 19.82
N ILE A 154 -0.72 8.28 19.72
CA ILE A 154 -1.64 7.16 19.84
C ILE A 154 -1.58 6.66 21.28
N SER A 155 -2.75 6.61 21.94
CA SER A 155 -2.86 6.13 23.33
C SER A 155 -3.97 5.11 23.53
N GLY A 156 -4.72 4.76 22.47
CA GLY A 156 -5.69 3.70 22.52
C GLY A 156 -6.09 3.19 21.15
N ILE A 157 -6.64 1.97 21.13
CA ILE A 157 -7.10 1.29 19.92
C ILE A 157 -8.31 0.41 20.22
N ALA A 158 -9.23 0.34 19.25
CA ALA A 158 -10.33 -0.60 19.20
C ALA A 158 -10.33 -1.28 17.82
N ILE A 159 -9.77 -2.49 17.75
CA ILE A 159 -9.56 -3.23 16.50
C ILE A 159 -10.89 -3.71 15.93
N ASN A 160 -11.08 -3.47 14.63
CA ASN A 160 -12.17 -4.07 13.86
C ASN A 160 -11.64 -5.25 13.05
N GLU A 161 -11.86 -6.46 13.56
CA GLU A 161 -11.41 -7.72 12.96
C GLU A 161 -11.97 -7.96 11.54
N LYS A 162 -13.18 -7.47 11.27
CA LYS A 162 -13.82 -7.64 9.95
C LYS A 162 -13.20 -6.68 8.94
N ASN A 163 -13.06 -5.42 9.32
CA ASN A 163 -12.56 -4.36 8.47
C ASN A 163 -11.46 -3.54 9.21
N PRO A 164 -10.18 -3.91 9.03
CA PRO A 164 -9.05 -3.28 9.70
C PRO A 164 -8.94 -1.77 9.47
N TRP A 165 -9.41 -1.25 8.32
CA TRP A 165 -9.41 0.19 8.02
C TRP A 165 -10.38 0.98 8.89
N LEU A 166 -11.44 0.33 9.38
CA LEU A 166 -12.42 0.91 10.30
C LEU A 166 -12.03 0.74 11.78
N THR A 167 -10.84 0.22 12.06
CA THR A 167 -10.27 0.23 13.42
C THR A 167 -10.20 1.66 13.92
N ILE A 168 -10.65 1.88 15.16
CA ILE A 168 -10.64 3.20 15.79
C ILE A 168 -9.36 3.34 16.60
N VAL A 169 -8.65 4.42 16.35
CA VAL A 169 -7.45 4.83 17.07
C VAL A 169 -7.77 6.09 17.86
N THR A 170 -7.50 6.05 19.15
CA THR A 170 -7.71 7.16 20.07
C THR A 170 -6.36 7.78 20.42
N GLY A 171 -6.29 9.10 20.39
CA GLY A 171 -5.01 9.77 20.55
C GLY A 171 -5.08 11.29 20.64
N MET A 172 -3.97 11.90 21.03
CA MET A 172 -3.84 13.34 21.20
C MET A 172 -3.44 14.00 19.88
N ASN A 173 -4.28 14.93 19.40
CA ASN A 173 -3.98 15.78 18.25
C ASN A 173 -3.30 17.09 18.72
N PRO A 174 -2.02 17.35 18.36
CA PRO A 174 -1.27 18.50 18.84
C PRO A 174 -1.79 19.83 18.31
N GLU A 175 -2.44 19.90 17.15
CA GLU A 175 -3.03 21.14 16.63
C GLU A 175 -4.14 21.66 17.56
N LYS A 176 -4.89 20.73 18.14
CA LYS A 176 -6.06 21.01 18.99
C LYS A 176 -5.76 20.87 20.48
N GLY A 177 -4.69 20.17 20.86
CA GLY A 177 -4.34 19.85 22.25
C GLY A 177 -5.41 19.03 22.96
N LYS A 178 -6.06 18.10 22.26
CA LYS A 178 -7.14 17.27 22.81
C LYS A 178 -7.12 15.86 22.25
N MET A 179 -7.75 14.95 22.99
CA MET A 179 -8.03 13.60 22.51
C MET A 179 -9.04 13.64 21.37
N VAL A 180 -8.81 12.79 20.37
CA VAL A 180 -9.71 12.55 19.25
C VAL A 180 -9.70 11.07 18.90
N ASP A 181 -10.83 10.59 18.39
CA ASP A 181 -10.95 9.28 17.76
C ASP A 181 -10.86 9.45 16.25
N VAL A 182 -10.06 8.61 15.61
CA VAL A 182 -9.90 8.56 14.15
C VAL A 182 -9.90 7.12 13.67
N THR A 183 -10.41 6.88 12.47
CA THR A 183 -10.28 5.56 11.85
C THR A 183 -8.85 5.36 11.34
N CYS A 184 -8.36 4.12 11.29
CA CYS A 184 -7.09 3.79 10.63
C CYS A 184 -7.07 4.26 9.18
N GLN A 185 -8.20 4.15 8.46
CA GLN A 185 -8.36 4.73 7.13
C GLN A 185 -8.06 6.23 7.07
N ARG A 186 -8.33 6.98 8.14
CA ARG A 186 -8.03 8.41 8.20
C ARG A 186 -6.57 8.68 8.56
N LEU A 187 -5.92 7.77 9.29
CA LEU A 187 -4.48 7.81 9.52
C LEU A 187 -3.68 7.59 8.24
N THR A 188 -4.27 7.00 7.19
CA THR A 188 -3.69 6.99 5.85
C THR A 188 -3.64 8.39 5.20
N TRP A 189 -4.01 9.47 5.89
CA TRP A 189 -3.66 10.84 5.45
C TRP A 189 -2.18 11.17 5.67
N PHE A 190 -1.50 10.48 6.60
CA PHE A 190 -0.05 10.61 6.78
C PHE A 190 0.76 10.07 5.58
N ASN A 191 0.13 9.18 4.81
CA ASN A 191 0.60 8.44 3.64
C ASN A 191 1.27 9.28 2.52
N ARG A 192 0.97 10.59 2.43
CA ARG A 192 1.52 11.45 1.37
C ARG A 192 3.05 11.64 1.45
N GLU A 193 3.64 11.32 2.59
CA GLU A 193 5.06 11.49 2.86
C GLU A 193 5.60 10.27 3.60
N ASN A 194 6.93 10.16 3.70
CA ASN A 194 7.57 9.19 4.58
C ASN A 194 7.04 9.33 6.01
N THR A 195 6.33 8.29 6.47
CA THR A 195 5.68 8.24 7.76
C THR A 195 6.50 7.39 8.72
N TYR A 196 6.59 7.81 9.96
CA TYR A 196 7.33 7.15 11.02
C TYR A 196 6.41 6.82 12.19
N LEU A 197 6.62 5.64 12.76
CA LEU A 197 6.04 5.23 14.03
C LEU A 197 7.15 5.20 15.09
N ILE A 198 6.93 5.89 16.20
CA ILE A 198 7.83 5.93 17.35
C ILE A 198 7.09 5.32 18.53
N GLY A 199 7.60 4.24 19.09
CA GLY A 199 6.95 3.54 20.21
C GLY A 199 7.80 2.38 20.68
N GLU A 200 7.23 1.44 21.43
CA GLU A 200 8.03 0.36 22.03
C GLU A 200 8.65 -0.56 20.96
N GLN A 201 9.97 -0.74 21.05
CA GLN A 201 10.77 -1.30 19.98
C GLN A 201 10.36 -2.72 19.61
N GLU A 202 10.12 -3.59 20.59
CA GLU A 202 9.82 -5.01 20.35
C GLU A 202 8.40 -5.23 19.80
N ALA A 203 7.42 -4.42 20.21
CA ALA A 203 6.04 -4.44 19.70
C ALA A 203 5.99 -4.00 18.24
N ILE A 204 6.82 -3.03 17.87
CA ILE A 204 6.81 -2.43 16.54
C ILE A 204 7.68 -3.26 15.58
N LYS A 205 8.92 -3.60 15.94
CA LYS A 205 9.89 -4.27 15.06
C LYS A 205 9.38 -5.57 14.42
N ASN A 206 8.54 -6.32 15.12
CA ASN A 206 8.00 -7.58 14.62
C ASN A 206 6.82 -7.40 13.65
N ASN A 207 6.27 -6.21 13.57
CA ASN A 207 5.00 -5.93 12.91
C ASN A 207 5.10 -4.82 11.84
N VAL A 208 6.16 -4.00 11.80
CA VAL A 208 6.36 -3.00 10.72
C VAL A 208 7.54 -3.32 9.81
N SER A 209 7.21 -4.01 8.74
CA SER A 209 8.00 -4.08 7.50
C SER A 209 7.16 -4.58 6.32
N VAL A 210 5.84 -4.63 6.48
CA VAL A 210 4.93 -5.22 5.50
C VAL A 210 4.78 -4.26 4.32
N LYS A 211 5.44 -4.61 3.20
CA LYS A 211 5.37 -3.85 1.94
C LYS A 211 4.59 -4.59 0.84
N SER A 212 3.99 -5.71 1.20
CA SER A 212 3.20 -6.50 0.27
C SER A 212 2.00 -7.12 0.95
N SER A 213 0.92 -7.28 0.20
CA SER A 213 -0.22 -8.11 0.60
C SER A 213 -0.37 -9.29 -0.32
N GLU A 214 -0.79 -10.42 0.25
CA GLU A 214 -0.97 -11.67 -0.46
C GLU A 214 -2.43 -12.12 -0.38
N VAL A 215 -2.92 -12.66 -1.49
CA VAL A 215 -4.26 -13.25 -1.61
C VAL A 215 -4.12 -14.67 -2.12
N VAL A 216 -4.79 -15.59 -1.42
CA VAL A 216 -4.88 -16.98 -1.83
C VAL A 216 -5.84 -17.09 -3.00
N LEU A 217 -5.39 -17.74 -4.08
CA LEU A 217 -6.14 -18.02 -5.28
C LEU A 217 -6.49 -19.50 -5.35
N GLU A 218 -7.62 -19.81 -5.99
CA GLU A 218 -7.86 -21.16 -6.48
C GLU A 218 -7.00 -21.40 -7.73
N PRO A 219 -6.12 -22.43 -7.73
CA PRO A 219 -5.21 -22.66 -8.84
C PRO A 219 -5.96 -23.15 -10.08
N LYS A 220 -5.66 -22.53 -11.23
CA LYS A 220 -6.18 -22.90 -12.55
C LYS A 220 -5.09 -23.59 -13.35
N VAL A 221 -5.29 -24.87 -13.64
CA VAL A 221 -4.39 -25.68 -14.49
C VAL A 221 -5.06 -25.91 -15.83
N VAL A 222 -4.42 -25.47 -16.91
CA VAL A 222 -4.98 -25.55 -18.26
C VAL A 222 -3.93 -26.09 -19.23
N GLU A 223 -4.29 -27.13 -19.96
CA GLU A 223 -3.53 -27.64 -21.10
C GLU A 223 -4.24 -27.24 -22.40
N MET A 224 -3.52 -26.54 -23.28
CA MET A 224 -4.01 -26.12 -24.60
C MET A 224 -3.21 -26.84 -25.68
N ASN A 225 -3.93 -27.52 -26.58
CA ASN A 225 -3.37 -28.31 -27.67
C ASN A 225 -3.92 -27.83 -29.01
N ASN A 226 -3.30 -28.27 -30.11
CA ASN A 226 -3.76 -28.03 -31.49
C ASN A 226 -3.86 -26.54 -31.85
N LEU A 227 -2.94 -25.70 -31.34
CA LEU A 227 -2.88 -24.27 -31.67
C LEU A 227 -2.18 -24.10 -33.04
N GLU A 228 -2.83 -23.52 -34.05
CA GLU A 228 -2.17 -23.38 -35.38
C GLU A 228 -2.65 -22.21 -36.27
N ASP A 229 -3.55 -21.35 -35.76
CA ASP A 229 -4.27 -20.34 -36.57
C ASP A 229 -3.80 -18.90 -36.36
N GLY A 230 -2.71 -18.71 -35.62
CA GLY A 230 -2.15 -17.39 -35.33
C GLY A 230 -2.95 -16.55 -34.33
N LEU A 231 -4.03 -17.10 -33.76
CA LEU A 231 -4.93 -16.40 -32.85
C LEU A 231 -4.49 -16.51 -31.39
N ASN A 232 -4.78 -15.47 -30.60
CA ASN A 232 -4.70 -15.54 -29.15
C ASN A 232 -6.00 -16.16 -28.61
N VAL A 233 -5.92 -17.39 -28.11
CA VAL A 233 -7.02 -18.09 -27.46
C VAL A 233 -6.91 -17.89 -25.95
N LYS A 234 -8.00 -17.44 -25.30
CA LYS A 234 -8.04 -17.24 -23.84
C LYS A 234 -7.94 -18.60 -23.14
N ALA A 235 -6.95 -18.77 -22.27
CA ALA A 235 -6.78 -19.97 -21.45
C ALA A 235 -7.62 -19.88 -20.18
N PHE A 236 -7.45 -18.81 -19.41
CA PHE A 236 -8.21 -18.51 -18.19
C PHE A 236 -8.04 -17.03 -17.81
N GLU A 237 -8.78 -16.61 -16.79
CA GLU A 237 -8.62 -15.31 -16.14
C GLU A 237 -8.59 -15.43 -14.62
N ILE A 238 -7.93 -14.50 -13.96
CA ILE A 238 -7.86 -14.37 -12.50
C ILE A 238 -8.47 -13.01 -12.16
N GLU A 239 -9.42 -12.99 -11.22
CA GLU A 239 -10.12 -11.77 -10.79
C GLU A 239 -9.79 -11.49 -9.32
N ILE A 240 -9.44 -10.23 -9.02
CA ILE A 240 -9.03 -9.77 -7.69
C ILE A 240 -9.73 -8.45 -7.38
N ASN A 241 -10.42 -8.36 -6.23
CA ASN A 241 -10.93 -7.08 -5.73
C ASN A 241 -9.78 -6.28 -5.11
N LEU A 242 -9.24 -5.31 -5.84
CA LEU A 242 -8.16 -4.45 -5.38
C LEU A 242 -8.62 -3.53 -4.24
N THR A 243 -9.86 -3.06 -4.25
CA THR A 243 -10.38 -2.19 -3.18
C THR A 243 -10.46 -2.93 -1.85
N GLU A 244 -10.84 -4.20 -1.86
CA GLU A 244 -10.85 -5.03 -0.66
C GLU A 244 -9.45 -5.24 -0.08
N ILE A 245 -8.40 -5.23 -0.90
CA ILE A 245 -7.02 -5.47 -0.44
C ILE A 245 -6.31 -4.16 -0.12
N THR A 246 -6.72 -3.05 -0.76
CA THR A 246 -5.99 -1.78 -0.69
C THR A 246 -6.76 -0.60 -0.10
N SER A 247 -8.06 -0.73 0.11
CA SER A 247 -9.01 0.37 0.37
C SER A 247 -9.06 1.49 -0.69
N LEU A 248 -8.30 1.36 -1.78
CA LEU A 248 -8.25 2.35 -2.84
C LEU A 248 -9.35 2.07 -3.88
N GLN A 249 -10.04 3.14 -4.26
CA GLN A 249 -11.10 3.13 -5.29
C GLN A 249 -10.68 3.88 -6.57
N ASN A 250 -9.44 4.38 -6.63
CA ASN A 250 -8.93 5.19 -7.74
C ASN A 250 -7.75 4.48 -8.42
N ILE A 251 -7.84 4.27 -9.74
CA ILE A 251 -6.78 3.63 -10.54
C ILE A 251 -5.49 4.45 -10.48
N SER A 252 -5.61 5.78 -10.54
CA SER A 252 -4.48 6.70 -10.43
C SER A 252 -3.70 6.53 -9.12
N LYS A 253 -4.39 6.27 -8.00
CA LYS A 253 -3.75 6.01 -6.70
C LYS A 253 -3.13 4.62 -6.61
N ILE A 254 -3.75 3.61 -7.24
CA ILE A 254 -3.14 2.28 -7.37
C ILE A 254 -1.81 2.38 -8.10
N LYS A 255 -1.76 3.12 -9.22
CA LYS A 255 -0.53 3.37 -9.98
C LYS A 255 0.56 4.05 -9.15
N GLN A 256 0.19 5.05 -8.34
CA GLN A 256 1.13 5.80 -7.52
C GLN A 256 1.62 5.00 -6.30
N GLY A 257 0.75 4.19 -5.71
CA GLY A 257 1.04 3.48 -4.47
C GLY A 257 1.64 2.09 -4.63
N LEU A 258 1.39 1.40 -5.74
CA LEU A 258 1.83 0.03 -5.98
C LEU A 258 2.85 -0.05 -7.12
N SER A 259 3.83 -0.93 -6.99
CA SER A 259 4.91 -1.12 -7.96
C SER A 259 4.63 -2.24 -8.98
N ALA A 260 3.99 -3.33 -8.54
CA ALA A 260 3.63 -4.44 -9.40
C ALA A 260 2.55 -5.34 -8.79
N PHE A 261 1.87 -6.07 -9.67
CA PHE A 261 1.07 -7.25 -9.35
C PHE A 261 1.86 -8.51 -9.72
N GLU A 262 1.90 -9.49 -8.84
CA GLU A 262 2.70 -10.70 -9.02
C GLU A 262 1.88 -11.97 -8.84
N LEU A 263 2.17 -12.96 -9.68
CA LEU A 263 1.76 -14.35 -9.51
C LEU A 263 3.06 -15.16 -9.37
N PRO A 264 3.66 -15.21 -8.18
CA PRO A 264 4.98 -15.82 -7.97
C PRO A 264 5.00 -17.31 -8.32
N ASN A 265 3.88 -18.02 -8.13
CA ASN A 265 3.74 -19.44 -8.42
C ASN A 265 3.14 -19.72 -9.81
N PHE A 266 2.97 -18.71 -10.66
CA PHE A 266 2.57 -18.92 -12.04
C PHE A 266 3.60 -19.78 -12.77
N HIS A 267 3.14 -20.74 -13.57
CA HIS A 267 4.01 -21.58 -14.39
C HIS A 267 3.44 -21.71 -15.79
N THR A 268 4.28 -21.55 -16.80
CA THR A 268 3.92 -21.76 -18.20
C THR A 268 4.96 -22.63 -18.88
N GLN A 269 4.50 -23.56 -19.72
CA GLN A 269 5.35 -24.45 -20.51
C GLN A 269 4.87 -24.51 -21.95
N ILE A 270 5.78 -24.32 -22.91
CA ILE A 270 5.55 -24.53 -24.33
C ILE A 270 6.24 -25.84 -24.72
N ALA A 271 5.49 -26.79 -25.27
CA ALA A 271 6.08 -28.04 -25.74
C ALA A 271 6.85 -27.84 -27.04
N LYS A 272 8.05 -28.42 -27.11
CA LYS A 272 8.93 -28.40 -28.29
C LYS A 272 8.74 -29.66 -29.12
N ILE A 273 9.15 -29.60 -30.39
CA ILE A 273 9.03 -30.71 -31.34
C ILE A 273 9.89 -31.91 -30.92
N ASP A 274 11.00 -31.68 -30.22
CA ASP A 274 11.92 -32.71 -29.71
C ASP A 274 11.43 -33.41 -28.43
N GLY A 275 10.27 -33.00 -27.89
CA GLY A 275 9.69 -33.53 -26.65
C GLY A 275 10.15 -32.80 -25.38
N ASN A 276 11.04 -31.81 -25.49
CA ASN A 276 11.40 -30.94 -24.37
C ASN A 276 10.39 -29.79 -24.19
N TYR A 277 10.62 -28.95 -23.19
CA TYR A 277 9.80 -27.77 -22.92
C TYR A 277 10.65 -26.50 -22.93
N GLU A 278 10.03 -25.41 -23.34
CA GLU A 278 10.44 -24.06 -22.93
C GLU A 278 9.53 -23.66 -21.78
N GLU A 279 10.07 -23.16 -20.68
CA GLU A 279 9.24 -22.86 -19.50
C GLU A 279 9.63 -21.56 -18.81
N LYS A 280 8.66 -20.99 -18.09
CA LYS A 280 8.85 -19.79 -17.27
C LYS A 280 7.98 -19.88 -16.02
N THR A 281 8.63 -19.58 -14.89
CA THR A 281 7.99 -19.46 -13.58
C THR A 281 7.86 -17.99 -13.19
N GLY A 282 6.77 -17.66 -12.51
CA GLY A 282 6.45 -16.31 -12.06
C GLY A 282 5.90 -15.43 -13.19
N LEU A 283 4.97 -14.54 -12.82
CA LEU A 283 4.49 -13.46 -13.68
C LEU A 283 4.46 -12.16 -12.88
N VAL A 284 5.07 -11.12 -13.42
CA VAL A 284 5.08 -9.76 -12.84
C VAL A 284 4.43 -8.82 -13.84
N LEU A 285 3.44 -8.06 -13.37
CA LEU A 285 2.68 -7.08 -14.14
C LEU A 285 2.90 -5.70 -13.51
N ASN A 286 3.59 -4.83 -14.24
CA ASN A 286 3.96 -3.51 -13.73
C ASN A 286 2.75 -2.57 -13.73
N THR A 287 2.56 -1.82 -12.64
CA THR A 287 1.48 -0.83 -12.47
C THR A 287 1.74 0.47 -13.21
N ALA A 288 2.98 0.74 -13.66
CA ALA A 288 3.34 1.96 -14.40
C ALA A 288 2.54 2.18 -15.70
N GLU A 289 1.91 1.14 -16.23
CA GLU A 289 1.11 1.18 -17.46
C GLU A 289 -0.35 1.55 -17.23
N LEU A 290 -0.78 1.56 -15.96
CA LEU A 290 -2.11 2.02 -15.59
C LEU A 290 -2.28 3.50 -16.00
N PRO A 291 -3.52 3.92 -16.29
CA PRO A 291 -3.78 5.31 -16.66
C PRO A 291 -3.54 6.25 -15.46
N ASP A 292 -3.05 7.45 -15.74
CA ASP A 292 -2.89 8.50 -14.73
C ASP A 292 -4.23 9.13 -14.29
N ILE A 293 -5.29 8.87 -15.05
CA ILE A 293 -6.65 9.33 -14.78
C ILE A 293 -7.54 8.16 -14.39
N ASP A 294 -8.51 8.42 -13.53
CA ASP A 294 -9.49 7.41 -13.14
C ASP A 294 -10.49 7.18 -14.29
N VAL A 295 -10.68 5.91 -14.64
CA VAL A 295 -11.63 5.46 -15.67
C VAL A 295 -12.44 4.28 -15.13
N GLN A 296 -13.67 4.13 -15.60
CA GLN A 296 -14.54 3.02 -15.16
C GLN A 296 -14.07 1.67 -15.69
N HIS A 297 -13.50 1.66 -16.90
CA HIS A 297 -12.95 0.46 -17.53
C HIS A 297 -11.63 0.83 -18.18
N TRP A 298 -10.59 0.08 -17.87
CA TRP A 298 -9.30 0.17 -18.52
C TRP A 298 -8.83 -1.20 -18.95
N GLN A 299 -8.35 -1.29 -20.19
CA GLN A 299 -7.79 -2.51 -20.76
C GLN A 299 -6.37 -2.24 -21.25
N GLY A 300 -5.41 -2.99 -20.71
CA GLY A 300 -4.02 -2.95 -21.13
C GLY A 300 -3.75 -3.67 -22.45
N GLU A 301 -2.54 -3.46 -22.98
CA GLU A 301 -2.05 -4.21 -24.13
C GLU A 301 -1.80 -5.69 -23.79
N VAL A 302 -1.83 -6.55 -24.81
CA VAL A 302 -1.46 -7.96 -24.66
C VAL A 302 0.06 -8.06 -24.69
N LYS A 303 0.64 -8.67 -23.65
CA LYS A 303 2.08 -8.77 -23.47
C LYS A 303 2.58 -10.21 -23.58
N SER A 304 3.78 -10.37 -24.10
CA SER A 304 4.45 -11.68 -24.15
C SER A 304 4.91 -12.10 -22.76
N ILE A 305 4.52 -13.31 -22.35
CA ILE A 305 5.04 -13.97 -21.14
C ILE A 305 6.23 -14.84 -21.54
N LEU A 306 6.00 -15.73 -22.51
CA LEU A 306 6.94 -16.70 -23.04
C LEU A 306 6.62 -16.92 -24.52
N GLU A 307 7.64 -17.04 -25.35
CA GLU A 307 7.48 -17.33 -26.76
C GLU A 307 8.64 -18.19 -27.23
N PHE A 308 8.34 -19.18 -28.08
CA PHE A 308 9.33 -20.09 -28.62
C PHE A 308 9.04 -20.35 -30.09
N GLU A 309 10.09 -20.35 -30.92
CA GLU A 309 10.01 -20.70 -32.33
C GLU A 309 10.79 -21.98 -32.56
N ASP A 310 10.11 -22.98 -33.12
CA ASP A 310 10.64 -24.29 -33.41
C ASP A 310 10.62 -24.54 -34.91
N LYS A 311 11.58 -25.32 -35.42
CA LYS A 311 11.75 -25.53 -36.87
C LYS A 311 12.05 -26.97 -37.20
N THR A 312 11.37 -27.47 -38.21
CA THR A 312 11.73 -28.68 -38.95
C THR A 312 12.32 -28.28 -40.30
N ALA A 313 12.73 -29.28 -41.10
CA ALA A 313 13.13 -29.04 -42.47
C ALA A 313 11.99 -28.39 -43.32
N LYS A 314 10.72 -28.67 -43.01
CA LYS A 314 9.57 -28.30 -43.85
C LYS A 314 8.71 -27.16 -43.31
N GLU A 315 8.58 -27.07 -41.99
CA GLU A 315 7.71 -26.11 -41.32
C GLU A 315 8.43 -25.46 -40.13
N LYS A 316 8.03 -24.23 -39.84
CA LYS A 316 8.34 -23.55 -38.59
C LYS A 316 7.04 -23.31 -37.82
N ILE A 317 7.11 -23.38 -36.50
CA ILE A 317 6.01 -23.00 -35.64
C ILE A 317 6.49 -22.01 -34.59
N LYS A 318 5.77 -20.92 -34.44
CA LYS A 318 5.95 -19.98 -33.33
C LYS A 318 4.81 -20.19 -32.36
N THR A 319 5.11 -20.58 -31.12
CA THR A 319 4.12 -20.76 -30.06
C THR A 319 4.36 -19.72 -28.97
N TRP A 320 3.30 -19.18 -28.39
CA TRP A 320 3.40 -18.14 -27.37
C TRP A 320 2.38 -18.28 -26.25
N ALA A 321 2.77 -17.75 -25.10
CA ALA A 321 1.95 -17.43 -23.96
C ALA A 321 1.95 -15.91 -23.75
N LYS A 322 0.77 -15.34 -23.52
CA LYS A 322 0.59 -13.89 -23.36
C LYS A 322 -0.33 -13.56 -22.19
N SER A 323 -0.20 -12.36 -21.62
CA SER A 323 -1.08 -11.83 -20.58
C SER A 323 -1.69 -10.50 -20.97
N ARG A 324 -2.79 -10.12 -20.31
CA ARG A 324 -3.38 -8.78 -20.36
C ARG A 324 -3.94 -8.44 -18.98
N MET A 325 -3.77 -7.19 -18.57
CA MET A 325 -4.47 -6.63 -17.42
C MET A 325 -5.72 -5.87 -17.86
N ILE A 326 -6.79 -6.01 -17.09
CA ILE A 326 -8.01 -5.23 -17.18
C ILE A 326 -8.33 -4.73 -15.78
N ILE A 327 -8.67 -3.45 -15.63
CA ILE A 327 -9.21 -2.91 -14.38
C ILE A 327 -10.60 -2.36 -14.65
N ASP A 328 -11.55 -2.81 -13.84
CA ASP A 328 -12.94 -2.38 -13.86
C ASP A 328 -13.31 -1.76 -12.52
N GLN A 329 -14.01 -0.63 -12.57
CA GLN A 329 -14.68 -0.05 -11.42
C GLN A 329 -16.16 -0.43 -11.47
N ASP A 330 -16.64 -1.09 -10.43
CA ASP A 330 -18.05 -1.46 -10.33
C ASP A 330 -18.95 -0.27 -9.91
N PHE A 331 -20.25 -0.53 -9.81
CA PHE A 331 -21.23 0.50 -9.45
C PHE A 331 -21.12 0.98 -7.99
N LEU A 332 -20.45 0.21 -7.11
CA LEU A 332 -20.16 0.58 -5.72
C LEU A 332 -18.84 1.38 -5.61
N GLY A 333 -18.08 1.46 -6.69
CA GLY A 333 -16.79 2.13 -6.76
C GLY A 333 -15.60 1.21 -6.48
N ASP A 334 -15.83 -0.10 -6.33
CA ASP A 334 -14.77 -1.08 -6.07
C ASP A 334 -14.00 -1.36 -7.36
N LEU A 335 -12.68 -1.41 -7.22
CA LEU A 335 -11.75 -1.73 -8.30
C LEU A 335 -11.49 -3.23 -8.35
N ASN A 336 -11.73 -3.83 -9.49
CA ASN A 336 -11.46 -5.23 -9.78
C ASN A 336 -10.35 -5.33 -10.83
N LEU A 337 -9.30 -6.08 -10.52
CA LEU A 337 -8.24 -6.44 -11.46
C LEU A 337 -8.57 -7.81 -12.07
N THR A 338 -8.62 -7.86 -13.40
CA THR A 338 -8.66 -9.12 -14.15
C THR A 338 -7.35 -9.33 -14.90
N ILE A 339 -6.68 -10.46 -14.66
CA ILE A 339 -5.51 -10.91 -15.41
C ILE A 339 -5.96 -12.01 -16.37
N GLN A 340 -5.94 -11.72 -17.67
CA GLN A 340 -6.26 -12.70 -18.70
C GLN A 340 -4.99 -13.34 -19.24
N ILE A 341 -4.98 -14.67 -19.34
CA ILE A 341 -3.90 -15.46 -19.91
C ILE A 341 -4.35 -16.03 -21.26
N PHE A 342 -3.48 -15.95 -22.25
CA PHE A 342 -3.72 -16.41 -23.61
C PHE A 342 -2.60 -17.33 -24.09
N ALA A 343 -2.95 -18.26 -24.97
CA ALA A 343 -2.00 -19.01 -25.79
C ALA A 343 -2.31 -18.85 -27.26
N GLY A 344 -1.30 -19.07 -28.09
CA GLY A 344 -1.50 -19.19 -29.53
C GLY A 344 -0.28 -19.80 -30.19
N ALA A 345 -0.46 -20.21 -31.44
CA ALA A 345 0.65 -20.57 -32.28
C ALA A 345 0.34 -20.27 -33.74
N ASP A 346 1.39 -20.01 -34.51
CA ASP A 346 1.35 -19.76 -35.94
C ASP A 346 2.34 -20.69 -36.64
N ALA A 347 1.82 -21.52 -37.54
CA ALA A 347 2.59 -22.48 -38.31
C ALA A 347 2.79 -21.96 -39.73
N GLY A 348 4.06 -21.81 -40.14
CA GLY A 348 4.44 -21.37 -41.48
C GLY A 348 5.23 -22.43 -42.23
N LYS A 349 5.03 -22.53 -43.54
CA LYS A 349 5.89 -23.35 -44.40
C LYS A 349 7.25 -22.70 -44.58
N ASN A 350 8.30 -23.50 -44.60
CA ASN A 350 9.58 -23.06 -45.16
C ASN A 350 9.40 -22.87 -46.68
N ASN A 351 10.21 -22.02 -47.31
CA ASN A 351 10.12 -21.61 -48.73
C ASN A 351 10.21 -22.75 -49.78
N GLU A 352 10.04 -24.02 -49.40
CA GLU A 352 10.10 -25.18 -50.28
C GLU A 352 8.69 -25.69 -50.62
N MET A 353 8.34 -25.61 -51.91
CA MET A 353 7.17 -26.27 -52.47
C MET A 353 7.35 -27.78 -52.38
N ASN A 354 6.68 -28.44 -51.43
CA ASN A 354 6.20 -29.81 -51.66
C ASN A 354 5.04 -30.19 -50.72
N THR A 355 4.15 -31.00 -51.29
CA THR A 355 2.87 -31.46 -50.77
C THR A 355 3.04 -32.58 -49.73
N GLY A 356 2.34 -32.45 -48.60
CA GLY A 356 1.88 -33.59 -47.79
C GLY A 356 2.67 -33.91 -46.52
N SER A 357 1.91 -33.92 -45.43
CA SER A 357 2.09 -34.57 -44.12
C SER A 357 2.79 -33.81 -43.00
N GLN A 358 1.98 -33.66 -41.94
CA GLN A 358 2.17 -33.10 -40.60
C GLN A 358 2.27 -31.57 -40.51
N ARG A 359 1.12 -30.93 -40.23
CA ARG A 359 1.05 -29.53 -39.79
C ARG A 359 1.47 -29.49 -38.33
N LEU A 360 2.47 -28.67 -38.01
CA LEU A 360 2.88 -28.44 -36.63
C LEU A 360 1.77 -27.70 -35.89
N THR A 361 1.43 -28.19 -34.70
CA THR A 361 0.50 -27.54 -33.78
C THR A 361 1.18 -27.20 -32.46
N GLY A 362 0.89 -26.04 -31.91
CA GLY A 362 1.38 -25.60 -30.62
C GLY A 362 0.67 -26.31 -29.48
N LYS A 363 1.43 -26.58 -28.42
CA LYS A 363 0.93 -27.06 -27.13
C LYS A 363 1.51 -26.18 -26.02
N VAL A 364 0.63 -25.69 -25.13
CA VAL A 364 0.99 -24.86 -23.99
C VAL A 364 0.27 -25.35 -22.74
N ASN A 365 1.02 -25.51 -21.65
CA ASN A 365 0.47 -25.81 -20.33
C ASN A 365 0.62 -24.59 -19.43
N PHE A 366 -0.39 -24.34 -18.61
CA PHE A 366 -0.38 -23.28 -17.62
C PHE A 366 -0.80 -23.78 -16.25
N ASN A 367 -0.24 -23.17 -15.21
CA ASN A 367 -0.73 -23.19 -13.85
C ASN A 367 -0.70 -21.75 -13.32
N SER A 368 -1.84 -21.23 -12.86
CA SER A 368 -1.90 -19.88 -12.28
C SER A 368 -1.08 -19.73 -11.00
N GLY A 369 -0.86 -20.84 -10.28
CA GLY A 369 -0.41 -20.82 -8.89
C GLY A 369 -1.53 -20.46 -7.92
N GLU A 370 -1.19 -20.45 -6.63
CA GLU A 370 -2.14 -20.27 -5.51
C GLU A 370 -2.02 -18.91 -4.83
N ILE A 371 -1.06 -18.06 -5.24
CA ILE A 371 -0.78 -16.79 -4.59
C ILE A 371 -0.81 -15.66 -5.61
N PHE A 372 -1.57 -14.62 -5.29
CA PHE A 372 -1.47 -13.29 -5.86
C PHE A 372 -0.80 -12.36 -4.85
N LYS A 373 0.11 -11.53 -5.31
CA LYS A 373 0.84 -10.59 -4.46
C LYS A 373 0.80 -9.19 -5.03
N LEU A 374 0.56 -8.20 -4.17
CA LEU A 374 0.69 -6.78 -4.48
C LEU A 374 1.92 -6.24 -3.75
N ASN A 375 2.72 -5.43 -4.43
CA ASN A 375 3.87 -4.79 -3.83
C ASN A 375 3.71 -3.26 -3.86
N ARG A 376 4.02 -2.60 -2.75
CA ARG A 376 4.19 -1.14 -2.69
C ARG A 376 5.59 -0.73 -3.19
N TYR A 377 5.75 0.54 -3.58
CA TYR A 377 7.06 1.13 -3.89
C TYR A 377 8.02 1.20 -2.70
#